data_AF-A0A653D2G8-F1
#
_entry.id   AF-A0A653D2G8-F1
#
_cell.length_a   1.000
_cell.length_b   1.000
_cell.length_c   1.000
_cell.angle_alpha   90.00
_cell.angle_beta   90.00
_cell.angle_gamma   90.00
#
_symmetry.space_group_name_H-M   'P 1'
#
loop_
_entity.id
_entity.type
_entity.pdbx_description
1 polymer ?
#
loop_
_entity_poly.entity_id
_entity_poly.type
_entity_poly.pdbx_seq_one_letter_code
_entity_poly.pdbx_strand_id
1 'polypeptide(L)' 'MVGPERLYLAHTLQLTEAQVKVWFQNRRIKWRKHHLELTHQRLAVLKQQQLLLDDAHPDGHDTNSSNPDS' A
#
# COMPACT_ATOMS: atom_id res chain seq x y z
N MET A 1 -4.93 -13.99 21.98
CA MET A 1 -6.16 -14.16 22.77
C MET A 1 -6.67 -15.59 22.62
N VAL A 2 -6.29 -16.44 23.58
CA VAL A 2 -6.69 -17.85 23.64
C VAL A 2 -7.84 -17.98 24.65
N GLY A 3 -8.77 -18.90 24.40
CA GLY A 3 -9.97 -19.27 25.18
C GLY A 3 -10.42 -18.31 26.30
N PRO A 4 -9.82 -18.37 27.51
CA PRO A 4 -10.35 -17.69 28.69
C PRO A 4 -10.47 -16.16 28.56
N GLU A 5 -9.46 -15.50 27.98
CA GLU A 5 -9.51 -14.04 27.80
C GLU A 5 -10.64 -13.66 26.83
N ARG A 6 -10.86 -14.49 25.80
CA ARG A 6 -11.87 -14.24 24.75
C ARG A 6 -13.27 -14.28 25.32
N LEU A 7 -13.54 -15.26 26.19
CA LEU A 7 -14.82 -15.40 26.87
C LEU A 7 -15.09 -14.19 27.77
N TYR A 8 -14.08 -13.75 28.53
CA TYR A 8 -14.19 -12.56 29.36
C TYR A 8 -14.55 -11.32 28.53
N LEU A 9 -13.82 -11.07 27.44
CA LEU A 9 -14.07 -9.90 26.59
C LEU A 9 -15.43 -9.98 25.89
N ALA A 10 -15.85 -11.17 25.46
CA ALA A 10 -17.18 -11.40 24.91
C ALA A 10 -18.26 -11.01 25.94
N HIS A 11 -18.11 -11.46 27.18
CA HIS A 11 -19.03 -11.14 28.27
C HIS A 11 -19.06 -9.64 28.61
N THR A 12 -17.88 -9.00 28.76
CA THR A 12 -17.77 -7.57 29.08
C THR A 12 -18.35 -6.69 27.98
N LEU A 13 -18.20 -7.07 26.71
CA LEU A 13 -18.68 -6.30 25.56
C LEU A 13 -20.10 -6.68 25.12
N GLN A 14 -20.75 -7.64 25.81
CA GLN A 14 -22.05 -8.20 25.42
C GLN A 14 -22.06 -8.73 23.97
N LEU A 15 -20.98 -9.40 23.60
CA LEU A 15 -20.76 -10.02 22.30
C LEU A 15 -20.56 -11.53 22.46
N THR A 16 -20.65 -12.26 21.35
CA THR A 16 -20.26 -13.66 21.26
C THR A 16 -18.75 -13.78 21.01
N GLU A 17 -18.15 -14.91 21.38
CA GLU A 17 -16.75 -15.20 21.06
C GLU A 17 -16.45 -15.15 19.56
N ALA A 18 -17.44 -15.50 18.72
CA ALA A 18 -17.35 -15.40 17.27
C ALA A 18 -17.25 -13.94 16.80
N GLN A 19 -18.07 -13.04 17.37
CA GLN A 19 -17.99 -11.61 17.08
C GLN A 19 -16.67 -11.00 17.54
N VAL A 20 -16.18 -11.37 18.72
CA VAL A 20 -14.85 -10.97 19.20
C VAL A 20 -13.77 -11.44 18.23
N LYS A 21 -13.85 -12.69 17.75
CA LYS A 21 -12.93 -13.25 16.74
C LYS A 21 -12.97 -12.45 15.43
N VAL A 22 -14.15 -12.07 14.93
CA VAL A 22 -14.29 -11.24 13.72
C VAL A 22 -13.76 -9.83 13.96
N TRP A 23 -14.02 -9.24 15.12
CA TRP A 23 -13.53 -7.91 15.48
C TRP A 23 -12.01 -7.83 15.46
N PHE A 24 -11.32 -8.80 16.09
CA PHE A 24 -9.86 -8.87 16.05
C PHE A 24 -9.31 -9.11 14.64
N GLN A 25 -10.00 -9.93 13.82
CA GLN A 25 -9.65 -10.09 12.41
C GLN A 25 -9.73 -8.75 11.69
N ASN A 26 -10.87 -8.06 11.76
CA ASN A 26 -11.10 -6.76 11.12
C ASN A 26 -10.08 -5.71 11.58
N ARG A 27 -9.75 -5.70 12.87
CA ARG A 27 -8.72 -4.82 13.45
C ARG A 27 -7.35 -5.10 12.85
N ARG A 28 -6.96 -6.38 12.73
CA ARG A 28 -5.69 -6.79 12.11
C ARG A 28 -5.64 -6.50 10.60
N ILE A 29 -6.76 -6.65 9.89
CA ILE A 29 -6.85 -6.26 8.47
C ILE A 29 -6.59 -4.76 8.32
N LYS A 30 -7.29 -3.92 9.10
CA LYS A 30 -7.09 -2.46 9.06
C LYS A 30 -5.64 -2.06 9.35
N TRP A 31 -5.03 -2.68 10.35
CA TRP A 31 -3.65 -2.38 10.72
C TRP A 31 -2.67 -2.72 9.59
N ARG A 32 -2.80 -3.91 8.99
CA ARG A 32 -2.00 -4.29 7.81
C ARG A 32 -2.23 -3.38 6.62
N LYS A 33 -3.49 -3.01 6.35
CA LYS A 33 -3.84 -2.09 5.26
C LYS A 33 -3.17 -0.73 5.47
N HIS A 34 -3.25 -0.17 6.67
CA HIS A 34 -2.63 1.12 6.99
C HIS A 34 -1.10 1.07 6.82
N HIS A 35 -0.44 0.01 7.31
CA HIS A 35 0.99 -0.17 7.09
C HIS A 35 1.37 -0.28 5.61
N LEU A 36 0.61 -1.07 4.84
CA LEU A 36 0.85 -1.23 3.41
C LEU A 36 0.61 0.07 2.63
N GLU A 37 -0.44 0.81 2.97
CA GLU A 37 -0.77 2.10 2.37
C GLU A 37 0.33 3.14 2.64
N LEU A 38 0.90 3.16 3.86
CA LEU A 38 2.04 4.00 4.19
C LEU A 38 3.27 3.66 3.33
N THR A 39 3.53 2.37 3.10
CA THR A 39 4.63 1.95 2.21
C THR A 39 4.37 2.29 0.76
N HIS A 40 3.14 2.07 0.26
CA HIS A 40 2.77 2.42 -1.12
C HIS A 40 2.80 3.93 -1.36
N GLN A 41 2.38 4.76 -0.40
CA GLN A 41 2.47 6.22 -0.52
C GLN A 41 3.93 6.69 -0.61
N ARG A 42 4.83 6.14 0.20
CA ARG A 42 6.27 6.46 0.11
C ARG A 42 6.86 6.06 -1.25
N LEU A 43 6.51 4.87 -1.75
CA LEU A 43 6.95 4.40 -3.07
C LEU A 43 6.38 5.28 -4.20
N ALA A 44 5.13 5.73 -4.08
CA ALA A 44 4.50 6.61 -5.07
C ALA A 44 5.19 7.99 -5.14
N VAL A 45 5.56 8.58 -3.99
CA VAL A 45 6.30 9.85 -3.94
C VAL A 45 7.68 9.72 -4.58
N LEU A 46 8.41 8.63 -4.28
CA LEU A 46 9.71 8.38 -4.89
C LEU A 46 9.60 8.19 -6.42
N LYS A 47 8.57 7.47 -6.88
CA LYS A 47 8.29 7.31 -8.32
C LYS A 47 7.95 8.64 -8.99
N GLN A 48 7.16 9.49 -8.35
CA GLN A 48 6.83 10.82 -8.87
C GLN A 48 8.06 11.72 -8.94
N GLN A 49 8.93 11.69 -7.93
CA GLN A 49 10.19 12.43 -7.94
C GLN A 49 11.11 11.96 -9.07
N GLN A 50 11.17 10.65 -9.32
CA GLN A 50 11.96 10.10 -10.42
C GLN A 50 11.44 10.55 -11.79
N LEU A 51 10.12 10.58 -12.00
CA LEU A 51 9.50 11.07 -13.24
C LEU A 51 9.72 12.58 -13.47
N LEU A 52 9.72 13.40 -12.40
CA LEU A 52 10.03 14.83 -12.51
C LEU A 52 11.49 15.12 -12.87
N LEU A 53 12.42 14.20 -12.56
CA LEU A 53 13.83 14.35 -12.92
C LEU A 53 14.11 13.94 -14.38
N ASP A 54 13.29 13.06 -14.95
CA ASP A 54 13.43 12.59 -16.33
C ASP A 54 12.92 13.62 -17.38
N ASP A 55 12.06 14.55 -16.96
CA ASP A 55 11.52 15.64 -17.80
C ASP A 55 12.48 16.84 -17.92
N ALA A 56 13.53 16.90 -17.08
CA ALA A 56 14.50 17.99 -17.05
C ALA A 56 15.70 17.79 -18.02
N HIS A 57 15.50 17.10 -19.14
CA HIS A 57 16.47 17.05 -20.23
C HIS A 57 15.99 17.90 -21.41
N PRO A 58 16.40 19.19 -21.49
CA PRO A 58 16.11 20.00 -22.65
C PRO A 58 17.11 19.67 -23.77
N ASP A 59 16.55 19.32 -24.92
CA ASP A 59 17.16 19.30 -26.26
C ASP A 59 18.31 18.33 -26.56
N GLY A 60 17.95 17.36 -27.39
CA GLY A 60 18.83 16.60 -28.28
C GLY A 60 18.05 15.93 -29.40
N HIS A 61 16.98 16.57 -29.88
CA HIS A 61 16.46 16.28 -31.22
C HIS A 61 17.28 17.12 -32.21
N ASP A 62 17.56 16.54 -33.39
CA ASP A 62 18.38 17.05 -34.50
C ASP A 62 19.82 16.51 -34.49
N THR A 63 20.36 15.85 -35.51
CA THR A 63 19.96 15.46 -36.87
C THR A 63 20.90 14.31 -37.26
N ASN A 64 20.47 13.33 -38.04
CA ASN A 64 21.14 13.06 -39.32
C ASN A 64 20.28 12.20 -40.24
N SER A 65 20.18 12.72 -41.45
CA SER A 65 19.50 12.23 -42.63
C SER A 65 20.16 10.98 -43.21
N SER A 66 19.38 10.28 -44.06
CA SER A 66 19.84 9.40 -45.17
C SER A 66 20.28 7.99 -44.75
N ASN A 67 19.79 6.88 -45.33
CA ASN A 67 19.16 6.67 -46.64
C ASN A 67 18.40 5.33 -46.65
N PRO A 68 17.49 5.11 -47.61
CA PRO A 68 16.80 3.84 -47.85
C PRO A 68 17.63 2.92 -48.77
N ASP A 69 17.24 1.65 -48.76
CA ASP A 69 17.32 0.66 -49.86
C ASP A 69 18.23 -0.58 -49.67
N SER A 70 17.68 -1.68 -50.22
CA SER A 70 18.14 -3.07 -50.40
C SER A 70 17.90 -4.07 -49.28
#